data_AF-A0AAD5LU61-F1
#
_entry.id   AF-A0AAD5LU61-F1
#
_cell.length_a   1.000
_cell.length_b   1.000
_cell.length_c   1.000
_cell.angle_alpha   90.00
_cell.angle_beta   90.00
_cell.angle_gamma   90.00
#
_symmetry.space_group_name_H-M   'P 1'
#
loop_
_entity.id
_entity.type
_entity.pdbx_description
1 polymer ?
#
loop_
_entity_poly.entity_id
_entity_poly.type
_entity_poly.pdbx_seq_one_letter_code
_entity_poly.pdbx_strand_id
1 'polypeptide(L)' 'MGRSSTVQTVSEKQGCINVTDSSLIQLGCSRKWMHNEYEEVLCACESDNCNTDEMTADAASFSVTPVAVLLTMLFYEM' A
#
# COMPACT_ATOMS: atom_id res chain seq x y z
N MET A 1 3.21 28.91 26.49
CA MET A 1 2.78 28.69 25.10
C MET A 1 2.74 27.18 24.88
N GLY A 2 1.54 26.57 24.98
CA GLY A 2 1.37 25.14 24.83
C GLY A 2 1.41 24.75 23.35
N ARG A 3 2.29 23.81 22.98
CA ARG A 3 2.21 23.13 21.69
C ARG A 3 0.96 22.26 21.73
N SER A 4 -0.14 22.78 21.20
CA SER A 4 -1.31 21.97 20.89
C SER A 4 -0.92 21.08 19.71
N SER A 5 -0.41 19.89 20.00
CA SER A 5 -0.31 18.84 18.98
C SER A 5 -1.71 18.57 18.48
N THR A 6 -1.98 18.90 17.22
CA THR A 6 -3.19 18.50 16.53
C THR A 6 -3.23 16.98 16.53
N VAL A 7 -4.09 16.39 17.37
CA VAL A 7 -4.33 14.95 17.38
C VAL A 7 -5.02 14.62 16.06
N GLN A 8 -4.27 14.13 15.09
CA GLN A 8 -4.84 13.57 13.87
C GLN A 8 -5.66 12.35 14.28
N THR A 9 -6.97 12.44 14.10
CA THR A 9 -7.87 11.34 14.42
C THR A 9 -7.86 10.38 13.24
N VAL A 10 -7.25 9.21 13.41
CA VAL A 10 -7.21 8.15 12.40
C VAL A 10 -8.38 7.21 12.66
N SER A 11 -9.23 7.00 11.64
CA SER A 11 -10.30 6.01 11.67
C SER A 11 -10.01 4.94 10.63
N GLU A 12 -9.51 3.79 11.09
CA GLU A 12 -9.11 2.69 10.23
C GLU A 12 -10.18 1.59 10.18
N LYS A 13 -10.40 1.03 8.99
CA LYS A 13 -11.26 -0.15 8.77
C LYS A 13 -10.52 -1.13 7.88
N GLN A 14 -10.39 -2.36 8.36
CA GLN A 14 -9.75 -3.46 7.64
C GLN A 14 -10.74 -4.61 7.44
N GLY A 15 -10.59 -5.36 6.34
CA GLY A 15 -11.38 -6.56 6.08
C GLY A 15 -11.04 -7.19 4.73
N CYS A 16 -11.74 -8.27 4.41
CA CYS A 16 -11.67 -8.93 3.11
C CYS A 16 -12.84 -8.49 2.23
N ILE A 17 -12.58 -8.25 0.96
CA ILE A 17 -13.62 -8.02 -0.03
C ILE A 17 -13.95 -9.34 -0.74
N ASN A 18 -15.23 -9.70 -0.79
CA ASN A 18 -15.66 -10.84 -1.60
C ASN A 18 -15.95 -10.33 -3.02
N VAL A 19 -15.16 -10.77 -3.99
CA VAL A 19 -15.27 -10.33 -5.39
C VAL A 19 -15.52 -11.52 -6.29
N THR A 20 -16.46 -11.35 -7.22
CA THR A 20 -16.76 -12.35 -8.25
C THR A 20 -15.68 -12.35 -9.34
N ASP A 21 -15.08 -11.19 -9.60
CA ASP A 21 -14.01 -10.98 -10.58
C ASP A 21 -12.93 -10.09 -9.97
N SER A 22 -11.77 -10.67 -9.69
CA SER A 22 -10.63 -9.96 -9.09
C SER A 22 -9.93 -9.01 -10.05
N SER A 23 -10.16 -9.14 -11.37
CA SER A 23 -9.57 -8.23 -12.37
C SER A 23 -10.09 -6.81 -12.30
N LEU A 24 -11.24 -6.61 -11.65
CA LEU A 24 -11.86 -5.31 -11.42
C LEU A 24 -11.28 -4.58 -10.20
N ILE A 25 -10.44 -5.25 -9.41
CA ILE A 25 -9.81 -4.67 -8.22
C ILE A 25 -8.39 -4.21 -8.57
N GLN A 26 -8.12 -2.95 -8.26
CA GLN A 26 -6.78 -2.39 -8.38
C GLN A 26 -6.01 -2.67 -7.08
N LEU A 27 -4.95 -3.48 -7.17
CA LEU A 27 -4.03 -3.71 -6.06
C LEU A 27 -3.14 -2.47 -5.78
N GLY A 28 -2.70 -2.34 -4.53
CA GLY A 28 -1.96 -1.19 -4.02
C GLY A 28 -2.83 -0.22 -3.23
N CYS A 29 -2.25 0.89 -2.81
CA CYS A 29 -2.94 1.95 -2.05
C CYS A 29 -3.21 3.18 -2.92
N SER A 30 -4.39 3.77 -2.73
CA SER A 30 -4.80 5.04 -3.34
C SER A 30 -5.10 6.07 -2.25
N ARG A 31 -4.65 7.31 -2.46
CA ARG A 31 -4.80 8.41 -1.49
C ARG A 31 -5.62 9.53 -2.11
N LYS A 32 -6.58 10.06 -1.34
CA LYS A 32 -7.42 11.18 -1.76
C LYS A 32 -7.52 12.21 -0.64
N TRP A 33 -7.10 13.43 -0.96
CA TRP A 33 -7.32 14.59 -0.08
C TRP A 33 -8.76 15.08 -0.20
N MET A 34 -9.45 15.15 0.93
CA MET A 34 -10.81 15.66 1.04
C MET A 34 -10.80 17.15 1.43
N HIS A 35 -11.86 17.88 1.07
CA HIS A 35 -11.96 19.33 1.27
C HIS A 35 -11.90 19.78 2.76
N ASN A 36 -12.17 18.87 3.70
CA ASN A 36 -12.19 19.15 5.13
C ASN A 36 -10.87 18.78 5.85
N GLU A 37 -9.73 18.80 5.15
CA GLU A 37 -8.40 18.43 5.69
C GLU A 37 -8.28 16.96 6.16
N TYR A 38 -9.15 16.08 5.64
CA TYR A 38 -9.05 14.64 5.86
C TYR A 38 -8.39 13.97 4.67
N GLU A 39 -7.52 13.01 4.95
CA GLU A 39 -6.97 12.10 3.94
C GLU A 39 -7.72 10.77 4.01
N GLU A 40 -8.17 10.28 2.86
CA GLU A 40 -8.73 8.95 2.71
C GLU A 40 -7.70 8.07 1.99
N VAL A 41 -7.34 6.96 2.63
CA VAL A 41 -6.43 5.95 2.09
C VAL A 41 -7.22 4.65 1.90
N LEU A 42 -7.20 4.14 0.68
CA LEU A 42 -7.91 2.92 0.28
C LEU A 42 -6.89 1.97 -0.33
N CYS A 43 -6.72 0.80 0.29
CA CYS A 43 -5.77 -0.22 -0.17
C CYS A 43 -6.49 -1.52 -0.53
N ALA A 44 -5.98 -2.20 -1.55
CA ALA A 44 -6.31 -3.58 -1.85
C ALA A 44 -5.01 -4.37 -2.05
N CYS A 45 -4.95 -5.56 -1.49
CA CYS A 45 -3.77 -6.41 -1.54
C CYS A 45 -4.18 -7.87 -1.69
N GLU A 46 -3.24 -8.70 -2.13
CA GLU A 46 -3.44 -10.12 -2.37
C GLU A 46 -2.40 -10.91 -1.55
N SER A 47 -2.86 -11.55 -0.48
CA SER A 47 -2.20 -12.60 0.33
C SER A 47 -2.83 -12.61 1.73
N ASP A 48 -2.52 -13.65 2.51
CA ASP A 48 -2.98 -13.74 3.90
C ASP A 48 -2.40 -12.58 4.72
N ASN A 49 -3.28 -11.89 5.46
CA ASN A 49 -2.93 -10.80 6.37
C ASN A 49 -2.21 -9.59 5.71
N CYS A 50 -2.27 -9.42 4.40
CA CYS A 50 -1.61 -8.32 3.70
C CYS A 50 -2.15 -6.93 4.07
N ASN A 51 -3.37 -6.86 4.61
CA ASN A 51 -4.04 -5.64 5.05
C ASN A 51 -3.66 -5.21 6.48
N THR A 52 -2.59 -5.78 7.05
CA THR A 52 -2.10 -5.47 8.40
C THR A 52 -1.60 -4.03 8.52
N ASP A 53 -0.94 -3.53 7.48
CA ASP A 53 -0.39 -2.18 7.43
C ASP A 53 -0.33 -1.67 5.99
N GLU A 54 -0.26 -0.35 5.85
CA GLU A 54 -0.27 0.33 4.54
C GLU A 54 0.93 -0.06 3.67
N MET A 55 2.12 -0.23 4.26
CA MET A 55 3.34 -0.54 3.50
C MET A 55 3.24 -1.94 2.88
N THR A 56 2.78 -2.91 3.65
CA THR A 56 2.55 -4.28 3.20
C THR A 56 1.43 -4.33 2.15
N ALA A 57 0.34 -3.59 2.35
CA ALA A 57 -0.76 -3.54 1.39
C ALA A 57 -0.37 -2.88 0.06
N ASP A 58 0.47 -1.83 0.10
CA ASP A 58 0.94 -1.12 -1.09
C ASP A 58 1.98 -1.94 -1.89
N ALA A 59 2.79 -2.74 -1.20
CA ALA A 59 3.81 -3.59 -1.82
C ALA A 59 3.23 -4.61 -2.83
N ALA A 60 1.94 -4.95 -2.72
CA ALA A 60 1.24 -5.83 -3.67
C ALA A 60 1.20 -5.27 -5.11
N SER A 61 1.43 -3.96 -5.29
CA SER A 61 1.49 -3.33 -6.62
C SER A 61 2.86 -3.51 -7.31
N PHE A 62 3.91 -3.92 -6.58
CA PHE A 62 5.24 -4.10 -7.12
C PHE A 62 5.51 -5.59 -7.34
N SER A 63 5.43 -6.03 -8.60
CA SER A 63 6.18 -7.22 -9.00
C SER A 63 7.65 -6.85 -8.85
N VAL A 64 8.30 -7.38 -7.81
CA VAL A 64 9.74 -7.26 -7.63
C VAL A 64 10.38 -7.98 -8.81
N THR A 65 10.59 -7.26 -9.91
CA THR A 65 11.56 -7.67 -10.92
C THR A 65 12.90 -7.61 -10.22
N PRO A 66 13.62 -8.74 -10.05
CA PRO A 66 14.87 -8.73 -9.33
C PRO A 66 15.94 -8.11 -10.23
N VAL A 67 15.96 -6.78 -10.33
CA VAL A 67 17.03 -6.00 -10.97
C VAL A 67 18.37 -6.35 -10.33
N ALA A 68 18.36 -6.76 -9.07
CA ALA A 68 19.52 -7.31 -8.36
C ALA A 68 20.14 -8.53 -9.06
N VAL A 69 19.34 -9.45 -9.64
CA VAL A 69 19.86 -10.62 -10.37
C VAL A 69 20.51 -10.21 -11.68
N LEU A 70 19.94 -9.24 -12.39
CA LEU A 70 20.51 -8.66 -13.60
C LEU A 70 21.86 -7.98 -13.33
N LEU A 71 21.96 -7.21 -12.23
CA LEU A 71 23.21 -6.55 -11.85
C LEU A 71 24.29 -7.57 -11.45
N THR A 72 23.95 -8.60 -10.66
CA THR A 72 24.95 -9.62 -10.29
C THR A 72 25.49 -10.40 -11.48
N MET A 73 24.67 -10.65 -12.52
CA MET A 73 25.14 -11.30 -13.75
C MET A 73 26.10 -10.41 -14.54
N LEU A 74 25.82 -9.10 -14.64
CA LEU A 74 26.68 -8.15 -15.35
C LEU A 74 28.05 -7.94 -14.68
N PHE A 75 28.12 -8.06 -13.35
CA PHE A 75 29.39 -7.98 -12.61
C PHE A 75 30.11 -9.33 -12.47
N TYR A 76 29.47 -10.45 -12.79
CA TYR A 76 30.11 -11.78 -12.79
C TYR A 76 30.89 -12.04 -14.09
N GLU A 77 30.52 -11.40 -15.20
CA GLU A 77 31.23 -11.51 -16.49
C GLU A 77 32.33 -10.44 -16.71
N MET A 78 32.69 -9.66 -15.68
CA MET A 78 33.85 -8.73 -15.72
C MET A 78 35.04 -9.23 -14.90
#